data_AF-A0A383ETV8-F1
#
_entry.id   AF-A0A383ETV8-F1
#
_cell.length_a   1.000
_cell.length_b   1.000
_cell.length_c   1.000
_cell.angle_alpha   90.00
_cell.angle_beta   90.00
_cell.angle_gamma   90.00
#
_symmetry.space_group_name_H-M   'P 1'
#
loop_
_entity.id
_entity.type
_entity.pdbx_description
1 polymer ?
#
loop_
_entity_poly.entity_id
_entity_poly.type
_entity_poly.pdbx_seq_one_letter_code
_entity_poly.pdbx_strand_id
1 'polypeptide(L)' 'MSFIQYEQSRTRLQRSELTVPGSNTLIFEMATNSAADYVFL' A
#
# COMPACT_ATOMS: atom_id res chain seq x y z
N MET A 1 31.03 0.10 14.28
CA MET A 1 30.13 -1.07 14.11
C MET A 1 29.13 -1.05 15.26
N SER A 2 27.83 -1.17 14.97
CA SER A 2 26.78 -1.23 16.00
C SER A 2 26.72 -2.64 16.60
N PHE A 3 26.45 -2.74 17.91
CA PHE A 3 26.24 -4.03 18.60
C PHE A 3 24.77 -4.46 18.61
N ILE A 4 23.87 -3.59 18.16
CA ILE A 4 22.41 -3.83 18.15
C ILE A 4 21.97 -3.94 16.70
N GLN A 5 21.25 -5.01 16.39
CA GLN A 5 20.62 -5.27 15.10
C GLN A 5 19.10 -5.28 15.27
N TYR A 6 18.41 -4.57 14.38
CA TYR A 6 16.96 -4.55 14.31
C TYR A 6 16.47 -5.47 13.19
N GLU A 7 15.34 -6.11 13.42
CA GLU A 7 14.69 -6.91 12.38
C GLU A 7 14.17 -5.98 11.26
N GLN A 8 14.31 -6.43 10.02
CA GLN A 8 13.75 -5.71 8.89
C GLN A 8 12.23 -5.85 8.89
N SER A 9 11.53 -4.77 8.53
CA SER A 9 10.09 -4.86 8.30
C SER A 9 9.79 -5.77 7.11
N ARG A 10 8.54 -6.22 7.02
CA ARG A 10 8.10 -7.12 5.96
C ARG A 10 8.36 -6.49 4.60
N THR A 11 9.20 -7.14 3.79
CA THR A 11 9.50 -6.65 2.45
C THR A 11 8.30 -6.88 1.52
N ARG A 12 7.78 -5.77 1.00
CA ARG A 12 6.69 -5.68 0.03
C ARG A 12 7.12 -4.76 -1.09
N LEU A 13 6.61 -4.99 -2.29
CA LEU A 13 6.73 -4.00 -3.36
C LEU A 13 5.75 -2.88 -3.07
N GLN A 14 6.26 -1.66 -2.83
CA GLN A 14 5.47 -0.49 -2.47
C GLN A 14 6.00 0.71 -3.28
N ARG A 15 5.71 0.73 -4.58
CA ARG A 15 6.13 1.84 -5.47
C ARG A 15 5.06 2.92 -5.57
N SER A 16 3.80 2.54 -5.36
CA SER A 16 2.64 3.42 -5.52
C SER A 16 1.56 3.07 -4.51
N GLU A 17 0.99 4.09 -3.89
CA GLU A 17 -0.10 3.98 -2.92
C GLU A 17 -1.28 4.81 -3.42
N LEU A 18 -2.45 4.16 -3.55
CA LEU A 18 -3.68 4.79 -3.99
C LEU A 18 -4.65 4.93 -2.83
N THR A 19 -5.01 6.17 -2.48
CA THR A 19 -6.04 6.45 -1.48
C THR A 19 -7.41 6.57 -2.15
N VAL A 20 -8.37 5.79 -1.68
CA VAL A 20 -9.72 5.71 -2.21
C VAL A 20 -10.68 6.04 -1.07
N PRO A 21 -11.62 6.99 -1.23
CA PRO A 21 -12.54 7.31 -0.16
C PRO A 21 -13.57 6.18 0.04
N GLY A 22 -13.60 5.60 1.24
CA GLY A 22 -14.58 4.57 1.62
C GLY A 22 -16.06 4.99 1.51
N SER A 23 -16.36 6.28 1.43
CA SER A 23 -17.73 6.79 1.26
C SER A 23 -18.28 6.65 -0.17
N ASN A 24 -17.42 6.44 -1.18
CA ASN A 24 -17.83 6.29 -2.57
C ASN A 24 -17.44 4.92 -3.13
N THR A 25 -18.36 3.97 -3.02
CA THR A 25 -18.16 2.58 -3.44
C THR A 25 -17.95 2.42 -4.95
N LEU A 26 -18.35 3.41 -5.77
CA LEU A 26 -18.17 3.38 -7.22
C LEU A 26 -16.68 3.42 -7.62
N ILE A 27 -15.80 3.93 -6.74
CA ILE A 27 -14.37 4.09 -7.05
C ILE A 27 -13.59 2.80 -6.74
N PHE A 28 -14.16 1.87 -5.97
CA PHE A 28 -13.47 0.64 -5.58
C PHE A 28 -13.10 -0.21 -6.79
N GLU A 29 -13.99 -0.33 -7.77
CA GLU A 29 -13.74 -1.11 -8.98
C GLU A 29 -12.60 -0.53 -9.83
N MET A 30 -12.49 0.79 -9.89
CA MET A 30 -11.38 1.47 -10.56
C MET A 30 -10.06 1.26 -9.81
N ALA A 31 -10.11 1.30 -8.48
CA ALA A 31 -8.94 1.07 -7.64
C ALA A 31 -8.41 -0.36 -7.75
N THR A 32 -9.30 -1.37 -7.77
CA THR A 32 -8.93 -2.78 -7.93
C THR A 32 -8.30 -3.10 -9.28
N ASN A 33 -8.68 -2.37 -10.33
CA ASN A 33 -8.14 -2.52 -11.68
C ASN A 33 -6.93 -1.61 -11.95
N SER A 34 -6.50 -0.82 -10.97
CA SER A 34 -5.35 0.07 -11.11
C SER A 34 -4.02 -0.67 -11.01
N ALA A 35 -2.96 -0.05 -11.51
CA ALA A 35 -1.59 -0.56 -11.36
C ALA A 35 -0.98 -0.26 -9.97
N ALA A 36 -1.80 0.13 -8.98
CA ALA A 36 -1.30 0.50 -7.66
C ALA A 36 -0.90 -0.73 -6.85
N ASP A 37 0.34 -0.74 -6.34
CA ASP A 37 0.84 -1.81 -5.48
C ASP A 37 0.09 -1.89 -4.12
N TYR A 38 -0.43 -0.75 -3.63
CA TYR A 38 -1.20 -0.68 -2.38
C TYR A 38 -2.41 0.26 -2.52
N VAL A 39 -3.54 -0.12 -1.90
CA VAL A 39 -4.78 0.67 -1.89
C VAL A 39 -5.24 0.86 -0.45
N PHE A 40 -5.49 2.11 -0.06
CA PHE A 40 -6.10 2.47 1.22
C PHE A 40 -7.53 2.95 1.00
N LEU A 41 -8.48 2.44 1.79
CA LEU A 41 -9.92 2.76 1.72
C LEU A 41 -10.36 3.74 2.81
#